data_AF-A0A966F6Y1-F1
#
_entry.id   AF-A0A966F6Y1-F1
#
_cell.length_a   1.000
_cell.length_b   1.000
_cell.length_c   1.000
_cell.angle_alpha   90.00
_cell.angle_beta   90.00
_cell.angle_gamma   90.00
#
_symmetry.space_group_name_H-M   'P 1'
#
loop_
_entity.id
_entity.type
_entity.pdbx_description
1 polymer ?
#
loop_
_entity_poly.entity_id
_entity_poly.type
_entity_poly.pdbx_seq_one_letter_code
_entity_poly.pdbx_strand_id
1 'polypeptide(L)'
;MAARILHSLRTIVRAALNEEHGESWPTTAQPDETLRYLVLRQAREASINWHLADTVDILEFAGFADLHEIIAAATPLAQRFSPLAGDPTVLRIRFLELDSILNRLAYMRPIMDTDLSFLASFGERFQKLVVDRPAIASEGPSAADAPRPAPTAP
;
A
#
# COMPACT_ATOMS: atom_id res chain seq x y z
N MET A 1 -14.57 3.38 9.52
CA MET A 1 -13.49 2.38 9.73
C MET A 1 -12.78 2.02 8.42
N ALA A 2 -13.50 1.53 7.40
CA ALA A 2 -12.93 1.22 6.07
C ALA A 2 -12.12 2.39 5.45
N ALA A 3 -12.69 3.61 5.44
CA ALA A 3 -11.99 4.80 4.93
C ALA A 3 -10.66 5.09 5.65
N ARG A 4 -10.59 4.82 6.97
CA ARG A 4 -9.35 4.98 7.75
C ARG A 4 -8.30 3.96 7.32
N ILE A 5 -8.71 2.70 7.13
CA ILE A 5 -7.81 1.64 6.64
C ILE A 5 -7.26 2.02 5.26
N LEU A 6 -8.14 2.46 4.36
CA LEU A 6 -7.75 2.88 3.01
C LEU A 6 -6.76 4.05 3.04
N HIS A 7 -7.04 5.08 3.85
CA HIS A 7 -6.13 6.20 4.01
C HIS A 7 -4.76 5.76 4.56
N SER A 8 -4.74 4.92 5.60
CA SER A 8 -3.49 4.38 6.15
C SER A 8 -2.71 3.54 5.14
N LEU A 9 -3.39 2.71 4.33
CA LEU A 9 -2.75 1.96 3.25
C LEU A 9 -2.08 2.88 2.24
N ARG A 10 -2.80 3.90 1.75
CA ARG A 10 -2.27 4.88 0.80
C ARG A 10 -1.02 5.58 1.35
N THR A 11 -1.07 6.00 2.62
CA THR A 11 0.08 6.65 3.28
C THR A 11 1.29 5.73 3.38
N ILE A 12 1.09 4.45 3.75
CA ILE A 12 2.19 3.47 3.87
C ILE A 12 2.78 3.13 2.51
N VAL A 13 1.92 2.90 1.51
CA VAL A 13 2.36 2.60 0.13
C VAL A 13 3.11 3.80 -0.44
N ARG A 14 2.61 5.03 -0.25
CA ARG A 14 3.31 6.26 -0.66
C ARG A 14 4.69 6.37 -0.07
N ALA A 15 4.82 6.16 1.25
CA ALA A 15 6.10 6.24 1.92
C ALA A 15 7.10 5.24 1.34
N ALA A 16 6.67 3.99 1.12
CA ALA A 16 7.53 2.96 0.54
C ALA A 16 7.94 3.28 -0.91
N LEU A 17 7.01 3.77 -1.75
CA LEU A 17 7.32 4.16 -3.13
C LEU A 17 8.25 5.36 -3.19
N ASN A 18 8.08 6.33 -2.29
CA ASN A 18 9.01 7.46 -2.15
C ASN A 18 10.41 6.99 -1.71
N GLU A 19 10.50 6.02 -0.81
CA GLU A 19 11.79 5.46 -0.37
C GLU A 19 12.50 4.69 -1.50
N GLU A 20 11.76 3.91 -2.30
CA GLU A 20 12.33 3.05 -3.35
C GLU A 20 12.68 3.83 -4.63
N HIS A 21 11.85 4.79 -5.03
CA HIS A 21 11.92 5.45 -6.34
C HIS A 21 12.07 6.98 -6.26
N GLY A 22 12.09 7.57 -5.07
CA GLY A 22 12.14 9.02 -4.85
C GLY A 22 10.79 9.72 -5.07
N GLU A 23 10.72 11.03 -4.85
CA GLU A 23 9.47 11.81 -5.00
C GLU A 23 8.90 11.82 -6.42
N SER A 24 9.73 11.55 -7.43
CA SER A 24 9.31 11.47 -8.83
C SER A 24 8.72 10.11 -9.21
N TRP A 25 8.56 9.17 -8.27
CA TRP A 25 8.05 7.83 -8.53
C TRP A 25 6.77 7.76 -9.39
N PRO A 26 5.81 8.70 -9.33
CA PRO A 26 4.64 8.64 -10.21
C PRO A 26 5.00 8.77 -11.70
N THR A 27 6.16 9.36 -12.00
CA THR A 27 6.69 9.58 -13.35
C THR A 27 7.88 8.67 -13.70
N THR A 28 8.64 8.19 -12.71
CA THR A 28 9.88 7.42 -12.91
C THR A 28 9.78 5.95 -12.57
N ALA A 29 8.80 5.52 -11.76
CA ALA A 29 8.59 4.10 -11.51
C ALA A 29 8.24 3.43 -12.85
N GLN A 30 8.94 2.34 -13.17
CA GLN A 30 8.67 1.56 -14.37
C GLN A 30 7.20 1.14 -14.31
N PRO A 31 6.35 1.55 -15.29
CA PRO A 31 4.93 1.61 -15.05
C PRO A 31 4.33 0.22 -14.90
N ASP A 32 4.04 -0.13 -13.66
CA ASP A 32 3.06 -1.15 -13.33
C ASP A 32 1.74 -0.79 -14.06
N GLU A 33 1.09 -1.78 -14.65
CA GLU A 33 -0.19 -1.60 -15.35
C GLU A 33 -1.21 -0.89 -14.45
N THR A 34 -1.15 -1.18 -13.15
CA THR A 34 -1.98 -0.54 -12.13
C THR A 34 -1.75 0.96 -12.03
N LEU A 35 -0.50 1.44 -12.01
CA LEU A 35 -0.21 2.87 -11.92
C LEU A 35 -0.70 3.64 -13.15
N ARG A 36 -0.54 3.05 -14.35
CA ARG A 36 -1.08 3.66 -15.59
C ARG A 36 -2.60 3.76 -15.55
N TYR A 37 -3.27 2.71 -15.06
CA TYR A 37 -4.71 2.73 -14.88
C TYR A 37 -5.14 3.86 -13.92
N LEU A 38 -4.43 4.08 -12.82
CA LEU A 38 -4.74 5.16 -11.88
C LEU A 38 -4.54 6.55 -12.48
N VAL A 39 -3.51 6.77 -13.29
CA VAL A 39 -3.31 8.04 -14.03
C VAL A 39 -4.51 8.31 -14.95
N LEU A 40 -4.95 7.30 -15.71
CA LEU A 40 -6.10 7.44 -16.61
C LEU A 40 -7.39 7.72 -15.84
N ARG A 41 -7.58 7.07 -14.68
CA ARG A 41 -8.71 7.30 -13.80
C ARG A 41 -8.71 8.73 -13.26
N GLN A 42 -7.57 9.22 -12.78
CA GLN A 42 -7.41 10.61 -12.34
C GLN A 42 -7.76 11.61 -13.47
N ALA A 43 -7.22 11.40 -14.67
CA ALA A 43 -7.50 12.27 -15.82
C ALA A 43 -8.99 12.29 -16.18
N ARG A 44 -9.66 11.13 -16.10
CA ARG A 44 -11.11 11.03 -16.30
C ARG A 44 -11.87 11.79 -15.22
N GLU A 45 -11.49 11.66 -13.96
CA GLU A 45 -12.14 12.36 -12.85
C GLU A 45 -11.96 13.88 -12.96
N ALA A 46 -10.76 14.34 -13.34
CA ALA A 46 -10.47 15.75 -13.61
C ALA A 46 -11.30 16.32 -14.77
N SER A 47 -11.59 15.52 -15.79
CA SER A 47 -12.43 15.93 -16.91
C SER A 47 -13.90 16.16 -16.54
N ILE A 48 -14.34 15.58 -15.41
CA ILE A 48 -15.70 15.70 -14.88
C ILE A 48 -15.76 16.78 -13.79
N ASN A 49 -14.72 16.88 -12.96
CA ASN A 49 -14.65 17.79 -11.83
C ASN A 49 -13.81 19.03 -12.15
N TRP A 50 -14.47 20.18 -12.33
CA TRP A 50 -13.85 21.51 -12.53
C TRP A 50 -12.93 22.01 -11.40
N HIS A 51 -12.77 21.25 -10.32
CA HIS A 51 -12.05 21.61 -9.09
C HIS A 51 -11.07 20.54 -8.60
N LEU A 52 -10.66 19.61 -9.45
CA LEU A 52 -9.57 18.72 -9.05
C LEU A 52 -8.30 19.56 -8.93
N ALA A 53 -7.74 19.68 -7.72
CA ALA A 53 -6.48 20.39 -7.53
C ALA A 53 -5.33 19.62 -8.18
N ASP A 54 -4.37 20.33 -8.77
CA ASP A 54 -3.17 19.73 -9.40
C ASP A 54 -2.28 18.97 -8.39
N THR A 55 -2.55 19.13 -7.09
CA THR A 55 -1.84 18.48 -5.99
C THR A 55 -2.51 17.20 -5.49
N VAL A 56 -3.59 16.73 -6.12
CA VAL A 56 -4.25 15.49 -5.71
C VAL A 56 -3.35 14.32 -6.08
N ASP A 57 -2.96 13.57 -5.04
CA ASP A 57 -2.08 12.42 -5.18
C ASP A 57 -2.77 11.26 -5.92
N ILE A 58 -2.02 10.59 -6.80
CA ILE A 58 -2.53 9.49 -7.64
C ILE A 58 -3.12 8.33 -6.82
N LEU A 59 -2.58 8.05 -5.63
CA LEU A 59 -3.07 6.98 -4.77
C LEU A 59 -4.45 7.30 -4.19
N GLU A 60 -4.92 8.54 -4.23
CA GLU A 60 -6.29 8.89 -3.84
C GLU A 60 -7.35 8.24 -4.75
N PHE A 61 -6.96 7.85 -5.97
CA PHE A 61 -7.80 7.13 -6.92
C PHE A 61 -7.72 5.60 -6.79
N ALA A 62 -6.81 5.10 -5.94
CA ALA A 62 -6.61 3.67 -5.73
C ALA A 62 -7.61 3.09 -4.72
N GLY A 63 -8.35 2.06 -5.13
CA GLY A 63 -9.14 1.21 -4.22
C GLY A 63 -8.26 0.22 -3.46
N PHE A 64 -8.88 -0.68 -2.70
CA PHE A 64 -8.11 -1.73 -2.01
C PHE A 64 -7.44 -2.64 -3.04
N ALA A 65 -8.16 -3.17 -4.04
CA ALA A 65 -7.60 -4.04 -5.06
C ALA A 65 -6.38 -3.42 -5.77
N ASP A 66 -6.45 -2.15 -6.16
CA ASP A 66 -5.33 -1.44 -6.79
C ASP A 66 -4.11 -1.40 -5.85
N LEU A 67 -4.34 -1.12 -4.56
CA LEU A 67 -3.26 -1.10 -3.56
C LEU A 67 -2.68 -2.49 -3.31
N HIS A 68 -3.46 -3.57 -3.44
CA HIS A 68 -2.94 -4.93 -3.35
C HIS A 68 -1.97 -5.24 -4.48
N GLU A 69 -2.30 -4.89 -5.72
CA GLU A 69 -1.42 -5.12 -6.87
C GLU A 69 -0.10 -4.36 -6.69
N ILE A 70 -0.15 -3.10 -6.23
CA ILE A 70 1.05 -2.31 -5.91
C ILE A 70 1.88 -2.96 -4.79
N ILE A 71 1.23 -3.42 -3.71
CA ILE A 71 1.90 -4.12 -2.60
C ILE A 71 2.54 -5.42 -3.07
N ALA A 72 1.90 -6.15 -3.99
CA ALA A 72 2.39 -7.41 -4.53
C ALA A 72 3.59 -7.22 -5.46
N ALA A 73 3.63 -6.11 -6.20
CA ALA A 73 4.74 -5.76 -7.09
C ALA A 73 6.01 -5.33 -6.34
N ALA A 74 5.87 -4.68 -5.18
CA ALA A 74 6.98 -4.18 -4.37
C ALA A 74 7.38 -5.17 -3.26
N THR A 75 8.56 -5.79 -3.38
CA THR A 75 9.05 -6.81 -2.41
C THR A 75 9.05 -6.32 -0.96
N PRO A 76 9.52 -5.09 -0.63
CA PRO A 76 9.51 -4.60 0.75
C PRO A 76 8.09 -4.46 1.32
N LEU A 77 7.14 -4.03 0.47
CA LEU A 77 5.72 -3.95 0.85
C LEU A 77 5.13 -5.35 1.04
N ALA A 78 5.35 -6.28 0.12
CA ALA A 78 4.88 -7.65 0.25
C ALA A 78 5.33 -8.30 1.58
N GLN A 79 6.58 -8.08 1.99
CA GLN A 79 7.11 -8.55 3.28
C GLN A 79 6.44 -7.86 4.48
N ARG A 80 6.22 -6.55 4.42
CA ARG A 80 5.54 -5.80 5.48
C ARG A 80 4.10 -6.30 5.69
N PHE A 81 3.41 -6.68 4.62
CA PHE A 81 1.99 -7.07 4.63
C PHE A 81 1.77 -8.59 4.81
N SER A 82 2.79 -9.43 4.61
CA SER A 82 2.74 -10.88 4.83
C SER A 82 2.09 -11.33 6.16
N PRO A 83 2.31 -10.66 7.31
CA PRO A 83 1.67 -11.07 8.58
C PRO A 83 0.14 -10.92 8.61
N LEU A 84 -0.45 -10.06 7.77
CA LEU A 84 -1.91 -9.90 7.70
C LEU A 84 -2.60 -11.13 7.13
N ALA A 85 -1.95 -11.78 6.19
CA ALA A 85 -2.42 -13.00 5.55
C ALA A 85 -1.20 -13.78 5.07
N GLY A 86 -0.98 -14.96 5.66
CA GLY A 86 0.18 -15.81 5.33
C GLY A 86 0.21 -16.34 3.88
N ASP A 87 -0.83 -16.06 3.09
CA ASP A 87 -0.91 -16.35 1.66
C ASP A 87 -1.31 -15.06 0.90
N PRO A 88 -0.55 -14.65 -0.14
CA PRO A 88 -0.89 -13.47 -0.96
C PRO A 88 -2.30 -13.56 -1.59
N THR A 89 -2.78 -14.76 -1.90
CA THR A 89 -4.13 -14.97 -2.44
C THR A 89 -5.19 -14.60 -1.40
N VAL A 90 -4.98 -14.99 -0.15
CA VAL A 90 -5.88 -14.62 0.96
C VAL A 90 -5.87 -13.12 1.18
N LEU A 91 -4.70 -12.47 1.11
CA LEU A 91 -4.62 -11.01 1.22
C LEU A 91 -5.45 -10.31 0.14
N ARG A 92 -5.33 -10.77 -1.11
CA ARG A 92 -6.12 -10.27 -2.24
C ARG A 92 -7.62 -10.39 -2.00
N ILE A 93 -8.07 -11.56 -1.54
CA ILE A 93 -9.48 -11.78 -1.21
C ILE A 93 -9.97 -10.80 -0.13
N ARG A 94 -9.18 -10.57 0.93
CA ARG A 94 -9.55 -9.59 1.98
C ARG A 94 -9.63 -8.17 1.45
N PHE A 95 -8.76 -7.80 0.52
CA PHE A 95 -8.80 -6.48 -0.10
C PHE A 95 -10.04 -6.32 -1.00
N LEU A 96 -10.41 -7.35 -1.76
CA LEU A 96 -11.65 -7.38 -2.55
C LEU A 96 -12.91 -7.31 -1.67
N GLU A 97 -12.91 -7.98 -0.51
CA GLU A 97 -14.00 -7.87 0.48
C GLU A 97 -14.14 -6.42 0.98
N LEU A 98 -13.02 -5.74 1.27
CA LEU A 98 -13.02 -4.34 1.69
C LEU A 98 -13.58 -3.41 0.60
N ASP A 99 -13.20 -3.63 -0.67
CA ASP A 99 -13.77 -2.87 -1.80
C ASP A 99 -15.26 -3.10 -1.97
N SER A 100 -15.74 -4.33 -1.80
CA SER A 100 -17.16 -4.65 -1.85
C SER A 100 -17.94 -3.89 -0.76
N ILE A 101 -17.41 -3.85 0.46
CA ILE A 101 -18.02 -3.12 1.58
C ILE A 101 -17.99 -1.61 1.33
N LEU A 102 -16.87 -1.07 0.81
CA LEU A 102 -16.74 0.36 0.50
C LEU A 102 -17.71 0.77 -0.62
N ASN A 103 -17.88 -0.05 -1.66
CA ASN A 103 -18.87 0.19 -2.70
C ASN A 103 -20.31 0.17 -2.14
N ARG A 104 -20.63 -0.76 -1.24
CA ARG A 104 -21.95 -0.76 -0.57
C ARG A 104 -22.19 0.53 0.20
N LEU A 105 -21.20 1.01 0.95
CA LEU A 105 -21.26 2.28 1.67
C LEU A 105 -21.45 3.46 0.72
N ALA A 106 -20.72 3.51 -0.40
CA ALA A 106 -20.81 4.59 -1.37
C ALA A 106 -22.23 4.71 -2.00
N TYR A 107 -22.88 3.57 -2.24
CA TYR A 107 -24.22 3.51 -2.82
C TYR A 107 -25.34 3.32 -1.78
N MET A 108 -25.06 3.55 -0.49
CA MET A 108 -26.03 3.43 0.61
C MET A 108 -26.79 2.09 0.62
N ARG A 109 -26.10 1.00 0.21
CA ARG A 109 -26.65 -0.35 0.20
C ARG A 109 -26.57 -0.98 1.60
N PRO A 110 -27.45 -1.94 1.92
CA PRO A 110 -27.38 -2.65 3.19
C PRO A 110 -26.02 -3.34 3.41
N ILE A 111 -25.52 -3.20 4.63
CA ILE A 111 -24.28 -3.83 5.13
C ILE A 111 -24.69 -4.92 6.10
N MET A 112 -24.08 -6.10 5.96
CA MET A 112 -24.37 -7.23 6.83
C MET A 112 -23.56 -7.15 8.13
N ASP A 113 -24.05 -7.75 9.22
CA ASP A 113 -23.31 -7.83 10.49
C ASP A 113 -21.96 -8.56 10.32
N THR A 114 -21.89 -9.50 9.38
CA THR A 114 -20.65 -10.19 8.99
C THR A 114 -19.61 -9.23 8.43
N ASP A 115 -20.03 -8.22 7.64
CA ASP A 115 -19.15 -7.23 7.05
C ASP A 115 -18.58 -6.29 8.13
N LEU A 116 -19.40 -5.90 9.10
CA LEU A 116 -18.98 -5.07 10.23
C LEU A 116 -18.00 -5.81 11.13
N SER A 117 -18.28 -7.09 11.42
CA SER A 117 -17.39 -7.97 12.21
C SER A 117 -16.05 -8.19 11.50
N PHE A 118 -16.09 -8.36 10.17
CA PHE A 118 -14.88 -8.43 9.35
C PHE A 118 -14.08 -7.13 9.42
N LEU A 119 -14.72 -5.96 9.22
CA LEU A 119 -14.05 -4.66 9.31
C LEU A 119 -13.39 -4.41 10.67
N ALA A 120 -14.05 -4.79 11.75
CA ALA A 120 -13.51 -4.66 13.10
C ALA A 120 -12.26 -5.53 13.28
N SER A 121 -12.38 -6.84 13.03
CA SER A 121 -11.28 -7.80 13.21
C SER A 121 -10.11 -7.57 12.25
N PHE A 122 -10.38 -7.20 11.00
CA PHE A 122 -9.35 -6.82 10.03
C PHE A 122 -8.67 -5.51 10.45
N GLY A 123 -9.44 -4.49 10.84
CA GLY A 123 -8.90 -3.20 11.26
C GLY A 123 -7.98 -3.30 12.47
N GLU A 124 -8.32 -4.13 13.46
CA GLU A 124 -7.45 -4.38 14.61
C GLU A 124 -6.13 -5.07 14.24
N ARG A 125 -6.20 -6.11 13.40
CA ARG A 125 -5.00 -6.79 12.91
C ARG A 125 -4.14 -5.88 12.06
N PHE A 126 -4.76 -5.09 11.18
CA PHE A 126 -4.08 -4.10 10.35
C PHE A 126 -3.32 -3.08 11.20
N GLN A 127 -3.97 -2.54 12.24
CA GLN A 127 -3.33 -1.60 13.16
C GLN A 127 -2.09 -2.23 13.81
N LYS A 128 -2.27 -3.39 14.44
CA LYS A 128 -1.22 -4.08 15.21
C LYS A 128 -0.05 -4.57 14.35
N LEU A 129 -0.34 -5.10 13.16
CA LEU A 129 0.65 -5.82 12.37
C LEU A 129 1.33 -4.95 11.31
N VAL A 130 0.69 -3.86 10.88
CA VAL A 130 1.20 -3.03 9.77
C VAL A 130 1.46 -1.60 10.19
N VAL A 131 0.50 -0.95 10.87
CA VAL A 131 0.62 0.47 11.23
C VAL A 131 1.60 0.68 12.37
N ASP A 132 1.44 -0.09 13.46
CA ASP A 132 2.29 0.04 14.66
C ASP A 132 3.68 -0.60 14.47
N ARG A 133 3.87 -1.34 13.37
CA ARG A 133 5.17 -1.92 13.02
C ARG A 133 6.10 -0.81 12.51
N PRO A 134 7.32 -0.67 13.06
CA PRO A 134 8.30 0.27 12.52
C PRO A 134 8.63 -0.07 11.06
N ALA A 135 8.93 0.95 10.25
CA ALA A 135 9.39 0.74 8.88
C ALA A 135 10.58 -0.22 8.92
N ILE A 136 10.54 -1.24 8.05
CA ILE A 136 11.63 -2.20 7.94
C ILE A 136 12.82 -1.37 7.47
N ALA A 137 13.75 -1.06 8.37
CA ALA A 137 15.02 -0.49 7.97
C ALA A 137 15.61 -1.49 6.98
N SER A 138 15.76 -1.09 5.72
CA SER A 138 16.62 -1.81 4.80
C SER A 138 17.94 -2.00 5.53
N GLU A 139 18.27 -3.24 5.90
CA GLU A 139 19.62 -3.59 6.27
C GLU A 139 20.46 -3.30 5.03
N GLY A 140 21.00 -2.08 4.97
CA GLY A 140 22.14 -1.79 4.13
C GLY A 140 23.23 -2.82 4.46
N PRO A 141 24.00 -3.28 3.47
CA PRO A 141 25.00 -4.32 3.65
C PRO A 141 25.84 -4.00 4.89
N SER A 142 25.77 -4.90 5.85
CA SER A 142 26.46 -4.79 7.13
C SER A 142 27.94 -4.47 6.89
N ALA A 143 28.34 -3.25 7.25
CA ALA A 143 29.74 -2.83 7.28
C ALA A 143 30.55 -3.55 8.40
N ALA A 144 30.04 -4.68 8.91
CA ALA A 144 30.72 -5.52 9.89
C ALA A 144 31.60 -6.61 9.24
N ASP A 145 31.63 -6.74 7.91
CA ASP A 145 32.49 -7.71 7.20
C ASP A 145 33.63 -7.02 6.42
N ALA A 146 34.22 -5.99 7.03
CA ALA A 146 35.50 -5.47 6.55
C ALA A 146 36.61 -6.50 6.89
N PRO A 147 37.36 -7.03 5.90
CA PRO A 147 38.47 -7.94 6.16
C PRO A 147 39.52 -7.22 7.02
N ARG A 148 39.81 -7.78 8.19
CA ARG A 148 40.85 -7.27 9.10
C ARG A 148 42.21 -7.31 8.36
N PRO A 149 42.97 -6.21 8.26
CA PRO A 149 44.28 -6.25 7.64
C PRO A 149 45.21 -7.12 8.48
N ALA A 150 45.92 -8.04 7.82
CA ALA A 150 46.87 -8.96 8.44
C ALA A 150 48.05 -8.17 9.07
N PRO A 151 48.54 -8.57 10.25
CA PRO A 151 49.67 -7.92 10.89
C PRO A 151 50.94 -8.20 10.10
N THR A 152 51.62 -7.14 9.66
CA THR A 152 52.95 -7.20 9.08
C THR A 152 53.95 -7.56 10.19
N ALA A 153 54.60 -8.71 10.07
CA ALA A 153 55.67 -9.17 10.95
C ALA A 153 57.02 -8.48 10.58
N PRO A 154 57.99 -8.41 11.50
CA PRO A 154 59.09 -7.42 11.51
C PRO A 154 60.18 -7.65 10.45
#